data_AF-A0A8X7YIX4-F1
#
_entry.id   AF-A0A8X7YIX4-F1
#
_cell.length_a   1.000
_cell.length_b   1.000
_cell.length_c   1.000
_cell.angle_alpha   90.00
_cell.angle_beta   90.00
_cell.angle_gamma   90.00
#
_symmetry.space_group_name_H-M   'P 1'
#
loop_
_entity.id
_entity.type
_entity.pdbx_description
1 polymer ?
#
loop_
_entity_poly.entity_id
_entity_poly.type
_entity_poly.pdbx_seq_one_letter_code
_entity_poly.pdbx_strand_id
1 'polypeptide(L)'
;MEEEKYVAASSMRYSSRIMSPEIVEIGDDSKTITNIVDGINDDVYVAVGKNDTDVLKWALDHAVSPGARVFLVHVFPPLSYISTPVGRLSRSQLSQDQVRFYINEENNKRRNQLQKYIRLCANAKVTVDTMLLESNLPAKTILELIPVLNITHLVMGNKRLPRSRLLRKKLGKGEFVKNKAPDYCEVSIIHNGKKIMDGKDGIEPASSSANKFFNLPCFPGKLKNG
;
A
#
# COMPACT_ATOMS: atom_id res chain seq x y z
N MET A 1 -50.86 -25.81 -40.61
CA MET A 1 -50.83 -25.92 -42.08
C MET A 1 -50.81 -24.49 -42.58
N GLU A 2 -49.60 -23.97 -42.78
CA GLU A 2 -48.95 -23.85 -44.10
C GLU A 2 -49.47 -22.58 -44.78
N GLU A 3 -48.72 -21.49 -44.64
CA GLU A 3 -47.74 -20.96 -45.61
C GLU A 3 -48.40 -19.94 -46.55
N GLU A 4 -48.12 -18.65 -46.32
CA GLU A 4 -48.31 -17.59 -47.30
C GLU A 4 -47.03 -16.75 -47.46
N LYS A 5 -46.29 -17.08 -48.53
CA LYS A 5 -46.09 -16.22 -49.72
C LYS A 5 -45.38 -14.85 -49.56
N TYR A 6 -44.10 -14.87 -49.98
CA TYR A 6 -43.44 -14.01 -50.99
C TYR A 6 -43.40 -12.46 -50.87
N VAL A 7 -42.16 -11.99 -50.64
CA VAL A 7 -41.34 -10.97 -51.37
C VAL A 7 -41.75 -9.49 -51.37
N ALA A 8 -40.81 -8.65 -50.89
CA ALA A 8 -40.37 -7.44 -51.60
C ALA A 8 -38.89 -7.14 -51.30
N ALA A 9 -38.14 -6.90 -52.36
CA ALA A 9 -36.71 -6.61 -52.40
C ALA A 9 -36.36 -5.19 -51.91
N SER A 10 -35.16 -5.02 -51.34
CA SER A 10 -34.38 -3.81 -51.62
C SER A 10 -32.90 -3.97 -51.23
N SER A 11 -32.06 -3.37 -52.07
CA SER A 11 -30.74 -2.81 -51.78
C SER A 11 -29.50 -3.65 -52.09
N MET A 12 -29.01 -3.37 -53.31
CA MET A 12 -27.66 -2.88 -53.61
C MET A 12 -26.44 -3.72 -53.18
N ARG A 13 -25.81 -4.23 -54.25
CA ARG A 13 -24.43 -4.70 -54.36
C ARG A 13 -23.45 -3.81 -53.61
N TYR A 14 -22.58 -4.39 -52.81
CA TYR A 14 -21.17 -3.95 -52.73
C TYR A 14 -20.25 -5.16 -52.52
N SER A 15 -19.55 -5.48 -53.61
CA SER A 15 -18.17 -5.96 -53.72
C SER A 15 -17.52 -6.56 -52.47
N SER A 16 -17.30 -7.88 -52.52
CA SER A 16 -16.38 -8.59 -51.65
C SER A 16 -14.94 -8.15 -51.90
N ARG A 17 -14.36 -7.39 -50.96
CA ARG A 17 -12.93 -7.41 -50.68
C ARG A 17 -12.75 -7.53 -49.18
N ILE A 18 -12.52 -8.75 -48.72
CA ILE A 18 -12.03 -9.04 -47.38
C ILE A 18 -10.61 -8.46 -47.36
N MET A 19 -10.44 -7.30 -46.74
CA MET A 19 -9.11 -6.78 -46.42
C MET A 19 -8.66 -7.46 -45.13
N SER A 20 -7.64 -8.32 -45.24
CA SER A 20 -6.90 -8.81 -44.08
C SER A 20 -6.32 -7.61 -43.32
N PRO A 21 -6.54 -7.47 -42.01
CA PRO A 21 -5.77 -6.51 -41.23
C PRO A 21 -4.31 -6.99 -41.18
N GLU A 22 -3.44 -6.18 -41.76
CA GLU A 22 -1.99 -6.23 -41.60
C GLU A 22 -1.66 -6.14 -40.11
N ILE A 23 -1.01 -7.16 -39.56
CA ILE A 23 -0.55 -7.16 -38.17
C ILE A 23 0.56 -6.13 -38.08
N VAL A 24 0.28 -4.99 -37.46
CA VAL A 24 1.32 -4.05 -37.03
C VAL A 24 2.08 -4.74 -35.91
N GLU A 25 3.38 -5.02 -36.13
CA GLU A 25 4.29 -5.46 -35.07
C GLU A 25 4.35 -4.35 -34.01
N ILE A 26 3.58 -4.53 -32.94
CA ILE A 26 3.80 -3.82 -31.70
C ILE A 26 5.05 -4.46 -31.12
N GLY A 27 6.15 -3.71 -31.11
CA GLY A 27 7.39 -4.14 -30.47
C GLY A 27 7.10 -4.63 -29.06
N ASP A 28 7.44 -5.89 -28.82
CA ASP A 28 7.37 -6.55 -27.53
C ASP A 28 8.32 -5.83 -26.55
N ASP A 29 7.81 -4.85 -25.81
CA ASP A 29 8.38 -4.47 -24.52
C ASP A 29 7.61 -5.13 -23.37
N SER A 30 7.29 -6.41 -23.57
CA SER A 30 6.96 -7.35 -22.51
C SER A 30 8.16 -7.50 -21.56
N LYS A 31 8.30 -6.58 -20.61
CA LYS A 31 9.07 -6.79 -19.38
C LYS A 31 8.28 -7.72 -18.48
N THR A 32 8.21 -9.00 -18.86
CA THR A 32 7.59 -10.04 -18.05
C THR A 32 8.69 -10.95 -17.51
N ILE A 33 8.98 -10.74 -16.22
CA ILE A 33 9.39 -11.77 -15.26
C ILE A 33 10.61 -12.61 -15.66
N THR A 34 11.79 -12.14 -15.27
CA THR A 34 12.82 -12.95 -14.60
C THR A 34 13.81 -12.02 -13.87
N ASN A 35 13.36 -11.42 -12.77
CA ASN A 35 14.28 -11.06 -11.67
C ASN A 35 14.22 -12.15 -10.59
N ILE A 36 14.19 -13.42 -11.00
CA ILE A 36 14.69 -14.52 -10.16
C ILE A 36 16.18 -14.60 -10.49
N VAL A 37 16.90 -13.53 -10.17
CA VAL A 37 18.36 -13.53 -10.16
C VAL A 37 18.73 -13.34 -8.71
N ASP A 38 18.71 -14.47 -8.00
CA ASP A 38 19.68 -14.86 -6.99
C ASP A 38 20.31 -13.72 -6.16
N GLY A 39 19.46 -12.99 -5.46
CA GLY A 39 19.83 -12.03 -4.44
C GLY A 39 18.84 -12.20 -3.31
N ILE A 40 19.35 -12.34 -2.09
CA ILE A 40 18.55 -12.34 -0.86
C ILE A 40 17.51 -11.22 -0.99
N ASN A 41 16.22 -11.56 -0.88
CA ASN A 41 15.13 -10.60 -0.96
C ASN A 41 15.22 -9.66 0.25
N ASP A 42 16.07 -8.65 0.15
CA ASP A 42 16.18 -7.51 1.09
C ASP A 42 14.94 -6.58 0.98
N ASP A 43 13.86 -7.07 0.37
CA ASP A 43 12.61 -6.37 0.21
C ASP A 43 12.00 -6.07 1.58
N VAL A 44 11.69 -4.79 1.82
CA VAL A 44 11.19 -4.31 3.11
C VAL A 44 9.70 -4.06 3.02
N TYR A 45 8.94 -4.74 3.88
CA TYR A 45 7.49 -4.53 3.98
C TYR A 45 7.20 -3.49 5.05
N VAL A 46 6.45 -2.45 4.72
CA VAL A 46 6.10 -1.36 5.65
C VAL A 46 4.59 -1.30 5.81
N ALA A 47 4.11 -1.64 7.00
CA ALA A 47 2.69 -1.55 7.34
C ALA A 47 2.30 -0.10 7.66
N VAL A 48 1.45 0.50 6.83
CA VAL A 48 1.07 1.92 6.90
C VAL A 48 -0.43 2.12 7.13
N GLY A 49 -0.79 3.10 7.97
CA GLY A 49 -2.15 3.57 8.24
C GLY A 49 -2.18 5.09 8.42
N LYS A 50 -3.29 5.67 8.93
CA LYS A 50 -3.61 7.13 8.89
C LYS A 50 -2.46 8.11 9.23
N ASN A 51 -1.51 7.73 10.10
CA ASN A 51 -0.47 8.63 10.61
C ASN A 51 0.94 8.03 10.61
N ASP A 52 1.22 7.01 9.80
CA ASP A 52 2.48 6.25 9.89
C ASP A 52 3.58 6.82 8.97
N THR A 53 3.68 8.15 8.91
CA THR A 53 4.71 8.83 8.08
C THR A 53 6.09 8.71 8.68
N ASP A 54 6.20 8.78 10.01
CA ASP A 54 7.43 8.58 10.75
C ASP A 54 7.96 7.14 10.62
N VAL A 55 7.06 6.16 10.58
CA VAL A 55 7.38 4.75 10.35
C VAL A 55 8.05 4.55 8.99
N LEU A 56 7.45 5.11 7.92
CA LEU A 56 8.01 5.00 6.57
C LEU A 56 9.35 5.72 6.46
N LYS A 57 9.47 6.92 7.03
CA LYS A 57 10.73 7.67 7.02
C LYS A 57 11.85 6.89 7.72
N TRP A 58 11.55 6.33 8.89
CA TRP A 58 12.51 5.50 9.61
C TRP A 58 12.93 4.29 8.78
N ALA A 59 11.98 3.61 8.13
CA ALA A 59 12.27 2.46 7.27
C ALA A 59 13.22 2.83 6.13
N LEU A 60 12.93 3.92 5.41
CA LEU A 60 13.77 4.40 4.32
C LEU A 60 15.18 4.82 4.78
N ASP A 61 15.32 5.37 5.99
CA ASP A 61 16.62 5.80 6.52
C ASP A 61 17.47 4.66 7.11
N HIS A 62 16.85 3.57 7.61
CA HIS A 62 17.55 2.57 8.44
C HIS A 62 17.35 1.11 8.01
N ALA A 63 16.25 0.79 7.32
CA ALA A 63 15.90 -0.60 6.98
C ALA A 63 16.10 -0.92 5.50
N VAL A 64 16.07 0.07 4.62
CA VAL A 64 16.14 -0.15 3.17
C VAL A 64 17.59 -0.12 2.70
N SER A 65 18.07 -1.27 2.21
CA SER A 65 19.36 -1.40 1.54
C SER A 65 19.33 -0.81 0.12
N PRO A 66 20.45 -0.31 -0.42
CA PRO A 66 20.52 0.08 -1.82
C PRO A 66 20.10 -1.07 -2.75
N GLY A 67 19.17 -0.81 -3.67
CA GLY A 67 18.64 -1.82 -4.59
C GLY A 67 17.44 -2.62 -4.06
N ALA A 68 17.14 -2.53 -2.76
CA ALA A 68 15.96 -3.15 -2.18
C ALA A 68 14.67 -2.45 -2.62
N ARG A 69 13.57 -3.21 -2.67
CA ARG A 69 12.23 -2.68 -2.93
C ARG A 69 11.43 -2.55 -1.64
N VAL A 70 10.56 -1.54 -1.58
CA VAL A 70 9.64 -1.33 -0.47
C VAL A 70 8.23 -1.75 -0.86
N PHE A 71 7.59 -2.55 -0.03
CA PHE A 71 6.16 -2.86 -0.15
C PHE A 71 5.35 -2.09 0.89
N LEU A 72 4.52 -1.15 0.45
CA LEU A 72 3.58 -0.44 1.31
C LEU A 72 2.34 -1.31 1.56
N VAL A 73 2.25 -1.91 2.74
CA VAL A 73 1.12 -2.75 3.14
C VAL A 73 0.08 -1.89 3.87
N HIS A 74 -1.09 -1.72 3.27
CA HIS A 74 -2.18 -0.95 3.86
C HIS A 74 -3.43 -1.81 4.03
N VAL A 75 -3.80 -2.04 5.30
CA VAL A 75 -5.04 -2.73 5.65
C VAL A 75 -6.15 -1.72 5.92
N PHE A 76 -7.26 -1.81 5.17
CA PHE A 76 -8.42 -0.95 5.30
C PHE A 76 -9.69 -1.77 5.62
N PRO A 77 -10.62 -1.23 6.43
CA PRO A 77 -11.84 -1.97 6.77
C PRO A 77 -12.82 -1.99 5.59
N PRO A 78 -13.66 -3.05 5.48
CA PRO A 78 -14.78 -3.07 4.55
C PRO A 78 -15.79 -1.95 4.83
N LEU A 79 -16.26 -1.30 3.77
CA LEU A 79 -17.27 -0.25 3.83
C LEU A 79 -18.68 -0.84 3.98
N SER A 80 -18.96 -1.40 5.16
CA SER A 80 -20.24 -2.03 5.51
C SER A 80 -21.28 -1.04 6.04
N TYR A 81 -20.81 0.03 6.70
CA TYR A 81 -21.64 1.07 7.30
C TYR A 81 -21.14 2.44 6.89
N ILE A 82 -22.08 3.38 6.76
CA ILE A 82 -21.83 4.77 6.40
C ILE A 82 -22.12 5.62 7.64
N SER A 83 -21.11 6.37 8.08
CA SER A 83 -21.29 7.35 9.16
C SER A 83 -21.98 8.59 8.60
N THR A 84 -23.14 8.92 9.14
CA THR A 84 -23.94 10.11 8.80
C THR A 84 -24.14 10.97 10.06
N PRO A 85 -24.55 12.25 9.94
CA PRO A 85 -24.80 13.11 11.09
C PRO A 85 -25.84 12.53 12.08
N VAL A 86 -26.77 11.71 11.60
CA VAL A 86 -27.83 11.07 12.39
C VAL A 86 -27.45 9.67 12.91
N GLY A 87 -26.22 9.22 12.68
CA GLY A 87 -25.71 7.93 13.15
C GLY A 87 -25.15 7.05 12.04
N ARG A 88 -25.03 5.75 12.32
CA ARG A 88 -24.47 4.78 11.37
C ARG A 88 -25.59 4.10 10.61
N LEU A 89 -25.61 4.27 9.30
CA LEU A 89 -26.59 3.63 8.42
C LEU A 89 -25.92 2.49 7.67
N SER A 90 -26.64 1.37 7.57
CA SER A 90 -26.27 0.29 6.66
C SER A 90 -26.50 0.73 5.21
N ARG A 91 -25.79 0.10 4.27
CA ARG A 91 -25.91 0.44 2.84
C ARG A 91 -27.32 0.27 2.29
N SER A 92 -28.11 -0.66 2.85
CA SER A 92 -29.50 -0.90 2.45
C SER A 92 -30.46 0.21 2.87
N GLN A 93 -30.07 1.08 3.81
CA GLN A 93 -30.90 2.20 4.28
C GLN A 93 -30.67 3.49 3.48
N LEU A 94 -29.77 3.48 2.50
CA LEU A 94 -29.33 4.66 1.76
C LEU A 94 -29.63 4.52 0.28
N SER A 95 -29.74 5.66 -0.42
CA SER A 95 -29.86 5.64 -1.88
C SER A 95 -28.57 5.13 -2.53
N GLN A 96 -28.68 4.57 -3.74
CA GLN A 96 -27.49 4.09 -4.46
C GLN A 96 -26.46 5.20 -4.68
N ASP A 97 -26.90 6.42 -4.95
CA ASP A 97 -26.02 7.57 -5.17
C ASP A 97 -25.29 7.98 -3.90
N GLN A 98 -25.96 7.97 -2.74
CA GLN A 98 -25.32 8.23 -1.45
C GLN A 98 -24.26 7.18 -1.13
N VAL A 99 -24.57 5.90 -1.38
CA VAL A 99 -23.62 4.80 -1.18
C VAL A 99 -22.42 4.94 -2.11
N ARG A 100 -22.63 5.23 -3.39
CA ARG A 100 -21.56 5.44 -4.39
C ARG A 100 -20.68 6.61 -4.02
N PHE A 101 -21.28 7.75 -3.65
CA PHE A 101 -20.56 8.94 -3.22
C PHE A 101 -19.64 8.64 -2.05
N TYR A 102 -20.16 7.99 -1.00
CA TYR A 102 -19.37 7.65 0.18
C TYR A 102 -18.22 6.68 -0.12
N ILE A 103 -18.47 5.64 -0.92
CA ILE A 103 -17.42 4.68 -1.31
C ILE A 103 -16.31 5.40 -2.08
N ASN A 104 -16.68 6.29 -3.01
CA ASN A 104 -15.72 7.07 -3.77
C ASN A 104 -14.91 8.00 -2.85
N GLU A 105 -15.56 8.67 -1.89
CA GLU A 105 -14.91 9.53 -0.92
C GLU A 105 -13.87 8.77 -0.08
N GLU A 106 -14.25 7.61 0.48
CA GLU A 106 -13.33 6.78 1.27
C GLU A 106 -12.18 6.21 0.43
N ASN A 107 -12.44 5.80 -0.81
CA ASN A 107 -11.41 5.36 -1.75
C ASN A 107 -10.46 6.51 -2.12
N ASN A 108 -10.97 7.72 -2.30
CA ASN A 108 -10.16 8.92 -2.58
C ASN A 108 -9.28 9.29 -1.38
N LYS A 109 -9.82 9.24 -0.16
CA LYS A 109 -9.01 9.44 1.06
C LYS A 109 -7.87 8.43 1.15
N ARG A 110 -8.16 7.14 0.91
CA ARG A 110 -7.16 6.07 0.91
C ARG A 110 -6.08 6.30 -0.15
N ARG A 111 -6.49 6.62 -1.38
CA ARG A 111 -5.57 6.90 -2.50
C ARG A 111 -4.68 8.09 -2.19
N ASN A 112 -5.25 9.21 -1.74
CA ASN A 112 -4.50 10.41 -1.39
C ASN A 112 -3.48 10.15 -0.29
N GLN A 113 -3.87 9.35 0.71
CA GLN A 113 -2.95 8.92 1.75
C GLN A 113 -1.80 8.08 1.19
N LEU A 114 -2.09 7.03 0.40
CA LEU A 114 -1.05 6.18 -0.16
C LEU A 114 -0.11 6.93 -1.10
N GLN A 115 -0.66 7.82 -1.92
CA GLN A 115 0.13 8.68 -2.80
C GLN A 115 1.14 9.55 -2.03
N LYS A 116 0.79 10.01 -0.82
CA LYS A 116 1.76 10.69 0.05
C LYS A 116 2.97 9.80 0.39
N TYR A 117 2.74 8.51 0.68
CA TYR A 117 3.80 7.56 0.99
C TYR A 117 4.64 7.19 -0.24
N ILE A 118 3.98 6.92 -1.37
CA ILE A 118 4.66 6.64 -2.64
C ILE A 118 5.60 7.79 -3.02
N ARG A 119 5.17 9.04 -2.87
CA ARG A 119 6.02 10.22 -3.10
C ARG A 119 7.25 10.27 -2.18
N LEU A 120 7.12 9.84 -0.93
CA LEU A 120 8.27 9.77 -0.02
C LEU A 120 9.30 8.73 -0.47
N CYS A 121 8.85 7.56 -0.91
CA CYS A 121 9.73 6.53 -1.49
C CYS A 121 10.39 7.02 -2.79
N ALA A 122 9.62 7.65 -3.68
CA ALA A 122 10.11 8.20 -4.94
C ALA A 122 11.18 9.28 -4.72
N ASN A 123 10.97 10.18 -3.75
CA ASN A 123 11.97 11.18 -3.37
C ASN A 123 13.25 10.55 -2.81
N ALA A 124 13.13 9.42 -2.12
CA ALA A 124 14.28 8.61 -1.67
C ALA A 124 14.88 7.73 -2.78
N LYS A 125 14.34 7.78 -4.02
CA LYS A 125 14.77 6.95 -5.16
C LYS A 125 14.68 5.44 -4.87
N VAL A 126 13.69 5.05 -4.08
CA VAL A 126 13.42 3.65 -3.73
C VAL A 126 12.24 3.12 -4.54
N THR A 127 12.40 1.94 -5.14
CA THR A 127 11.32 1.24 -5.84
C THR A 127 10.22 0.87 -4.85
N VAL A 128 8.97 1.17 -5.18
CA VAL A 128 7.84 0.96 -4.28
C VAL A 128 6.68 0.25 -4.96
N ASP A 129 6.19 -0.80 -4.33
CA ASP A 129 4.94 -1.49 -4.66
C ASP A 129 3.92 -1.29 -3.53
N THR A 130 2.63 -1.35 -3.86
CA THR A 130 1.54 -1.14 -2.89
C THR A 130 0.67 -2.37 -2.76
N MET A 131 0.39 -2.78 -1.52
CA MET A 131 -0.48 -3.90 -1.19
C MET A 131 -1.69 -3.42 -0.39
N LEU A 132 -2.86 -3.54 -0.99
CA LEU A 132 -4.13 -3.13 -0.41
C LEU A 132 -4.90 -4.35 0.11
N LEU A 133 -5.13 -4.41 1.42
CA LEU A 133 -5.81 -5.54 2.06
C LEU A 133 -7.11 -5.08 2.73
N GLU A 134 -8.24 -5.68 2.38
CA GLU A 134 -9.53 -5.36 2.99
C GLU A 134 -9.78 -6.25 4.22
N SER A 135 -9.74 -5.68 5.43
CA SER A 135 -10.00 -6.41 6.66
C SER A 135 -10.26 -5.49 7.86
N ASN A 136 -11.11 -5.95 8.78
CA ASN A 136 -11.35 -5.30 10.07
C ASN A 136 -10.26 -5.63 11.12
N LEU A 137 -9.38 -6.59 10.84
CA LEU A 137 -8.37 -7.09 11.77
C LEU A 137 -6.94 -6.93 11.20
N PRO A 138 -6.38 -5.70 11.14
CA PRO A 138 -5.09 -5.45 10.49
C PRO A 138 -3.94 -6.33 10.97
N ALA A 139 -3.82 -6.52 12.28
CA ALA A 139 -2.72 -7.32 12.85
C ALA A 139 -2.82 -8.80 12.45
N LYS A 140 -4.04 -9.35 12.42
CA LYS A 140 -4.27 -10.75 12.00
C LYS A 140 -4.00 -10.91 10.50
N THR A 141 -4.52 -10.00 9.68
CA THR A 141 -4.33 -10.03 8.23
C THR A 141 -2.85 -9.90 7.84
N ILE A 142 -2.07 -9.10 8.58
CA ILE A 142 -0.61 -9.01 8.33
C ILE A 142 0.08 -10.32 8.73
N LEU A 143 -0.28 -10.94 9.86
CA LEU A 143 0.29 -12.25 10.25
C LEU A 143 0.00 -13.35 9.22
N GLU A 144 -1.20 -13.36 8.64
CA GLU A 144 -1.57 -14.30 7.57
C GLU A 144 -0.81 -14.03 6.27
N LEU A 145 -0.41 -12.77 6.03
CA LEU A 145 0.35 -12.39 4.84
C LEU A 145 1.82 -12.82 4.90
N ILE A 146 2.45 -12.80 6.09
CA ILE A 146 3.88 -13.10 6.27
C ILE A 146 4.29 -14.44 5.64
N PRO A 147 3.63 -15.58 5.91
CA PRO A 147 4.00 -16.86 5.30
C PRO A 147 3.63 -16.95 3.81
N VAL A 148 2.59 -16.23 3.36
CA VAL A 148 2.13 -16.26 1.96
C VAL A 148 3.16 -15.61 1.03
N LEU A 149 3.80 -14.53 1.47
CA LEU A 149 4.80 -13.80 0.69
C LEU A 149 6.24 -14.04 1.16
N ASN A 150 6.42 -14.95 2.11
CA ASN A 150 7.71 -15.24 2.74
C ASN A 150 8.43 -13.96 3.22
N ILE A 151 7.68 -13.09 3.93
CA ILE A 151 8.18 -11.80 4.41
C ILE A 151 9.26 -12.03 5.47
N THR A 152 10.45 -11.50 5.24
CA THR A 152 11.60 -11.57 6.16
C THR A 152 11.76 -10.30 6.99
N HIS A 153 11.47 -9.12 6.42
CA HIS A 153 11.59 -7.83 7.10
C HIS A 153 10.27 -7.04 7.06
N LEU A 154 9.67 -6.84 8.24
CA LEU A 154 8.43 -6.09 8.41
C LEU A 154 8.64 -4.90 9.36
N VAL A 155 8.36 -3.69 8.88
CA VAL A 155 8.35 -2.47 9.69
C VAL A 155 6.90 -2.06 9.98
N MET A 156 6.58 -1.85 11.26
CA MET A 156 5.24 -1.44 11.69
C MET A 156 5.27 -0.37 12.78
N GLY A 157 4.34 0.59 12.70
CA GLY A 157 4.11 1.55 13.77
C GLY A 157 3.43 0.94 14.99
N ASN A 158 3.76 1.44 16.19
CA ASN A 158 2.97 1.18 17.40
C ASN A 158 2.42 2.48 17.97
N LYS A 159 1.09 2.57 18.07
CA LYS A 159 0.41 3.74 18.66
C LYS A 159 0.41 3.73 20.18
N ARG A 160 0.76 2.61 20.81
CA ARG A 160 0.86 2.48 22.28
C ARG A 160 2.31 2.34 22.67
N LEU A 161 2.73 3.04 23.72
CA LEU A 161 4.03 2.80 24.35
C LEU A 161 4.01 1.43 25.03
N PRO A 162 5.06 0.59 24.87
CA PRO A 162 5.18 -0.69 25.58
C PRO A 162 5.16 -0.55 27.11
N ARG A 163 5.50 0.64 27.63
CA ARG A 163 5.76 0.88 29.07
C ARG A 163 4.62 1.55 29.84
N SER A 164 3.42 1.73 29.27
CA SER A 164 2.29 2.21 30.08
C SER A 164 1.84 1.11 31.06
N ARG A 165 2.37 1.14 32.28
CA ARG A 165 2.05 0.20 33.38
C ARG A 165 0.54 0.10 33.66
N LEU A 166 -0.21 1.15 33.33
CA LEU A 166 -1.67 1.26 33.48
C LEU A 166 -2.48 0.50 32.41
N LEU A 167 -1.87 0.13 31.27
CA LEU A 167 -2.58 -0.41 30.09
C LEU A 167 -2.08 -1.79 29.64
N ARG A 168 -1.40 -2.55 30.51
CA ARG A 168 -0.86 -3.90 30.22
C ARG A 168 -1.88 -4.95 29.75
N LYS A 169 -3.20 -4.66 29.76
CA LYS A 169 -4.24 -5.64 29.39
C LYS A 169 -4.41 -5.85 27.88
N LYS A 170 -3.93 -4.95 27.00
CA LYS A 170 -4.03 -5.12 25.53
C LYS A 170 -2.79 -4.62 24.80
N LEU A 171 -2.01 -5.57 24.26
CA LEU A 171 -0.86 -5.34 23.37
C LEU A 171 -1.23 -4.37 22.23
N GLY A 172 -0.27 -3.53 21.83
CA GLY A 172 -0.40 -2.73 20.60
C GLY A 172 -0.49 -3.64 19.37
N LYS A 173 -1.04 -3.14 18.24
CA LYS A 173 -1.13 -3.94 17.01
C LYS A 173 0.25 -4.44 16.54
N GLY A 174 1.24 -3.56 16.54
CA GLY A 174 2.63 -3.90 16.17
C GLY A 174 3.25 -4.92 17.11
N GLU A 175 3.10 -4.74 18.42
CA GLU A 175 3.59 -5.68 19.43
C GLU A 175 2.93 -7.06 19.31
N PHE A 176 1.62 -7.10 19.03
CA PHE A 176 0.90 -8.34 18.77
C PHE A 176 1.44 -9.06 17.52
N VAL A 177 1.76 -8.34 16.46
CA VAL A 177 2.35 -8.92 15.24
C VAL A 177 3.76 -9.43 15.53
N LYS A 178 4.61 -8.63 16.18
CA LYS A 178 5.97 -9.02 16.56
C LYS A 178 6.00 -10.30 17.40
N ASN A 179 5.12 -10.40 18.40
CA ASN A 179 5.07 -11.56 19.29
C ASN A 179 4.52 -12.84 18.64
N LYS A 180 3.86 -12.73 17.48
CA LYS A 180 3.23 -13.87 16.78
C LYS A 180 3.82 -14.13 15.40
N ALA A 181 4.75 -13.30 14.96
CA ALA A 181 5.43 -13.48 13.70
C ALA A 181 6.28 -14.75 13.78
N PRO A 182 6.42 -15.49 12.67
CA PRO A 182 7.37 -16.59 12.59
C PRO A 182 8.81 -16.13 12.90
N ASP A 183 9.63 -17.06 13.39
CA ASP A 183 11.02 -16.76 13.82
C ASP A 183 11.90 -16.21 12.69
N TYR A 184 11.58 -16.52 11.43
CA TYR A 184 12.32 -16.02 10.26
C TYR A 184 11.96 -14.57 9.86
N CYS A 185 10.90 -13.99 10.44
CA CYS A 185 10.42 -12.66 10.09
C CYS A 185 10.82 -11.65 11.17
N GLU A 186 11.79 -10.79 10.89
CA GLU A 186 12.15 -9.69 11.77
C GLU A 186 11.09 -8.58 11.70
N VAL A 187 10.41 -8.36 12.83
CA VAL A 187 9.42 -7.27 12.97
C VAL A 187 10.00 -6.08 13.74
N SER A 188 10.27 -4.98 13.02
CA SER A 188 10.73 -3.71 13.59
C SER A 188 9.56 -2.81 13.97
N ILE A 189 9.48 -2.44 15.25
CA ILE A 189 8.41 -1.60 15.79
C ILE A 189 8.87 -0.16 15.96
N ILE A 190 8.20 0.77 15.27
CA ILE A 190 8.55 2.19 15.27
C ILE A 190 7.53 3.00 16.06
N HIS A 191 8.02 3.92 16.89
CA HIS A 191 7.20 4.87 17.62
C HIS A 191 7.86 6.24 17.61
N ASN A 192 7.16 7.25 17.09
CA ASN A 192 7.66 8.62 16.94
C ASN A 192 9.03 8.66 16.22
N GLY A 193 9.15 7.89 15.13
CA GLY A 193 10.35 7.83 14.31
C GLY A 193 11.56 7.12 14.93
N LYS A 194 11.38 6.32 16.00
CA LYS A 194 12.45 5.53 16.63
C LYS A 194 12.08 4.05 16.74
N LYS A 195 13.04 3.14 16.51
CA LYS A 195 12.89 1.70 16.75
C LYS A 195 12.80 1.44 18.25
N ILE A 196 11.81 0.66 18.66
CA ILE A 196 11.67 0.16 20.03
C ILE A 196 12.50 -1.12 20.13
N MET A 197 13.50 -1.12 21.02
CA MET A 197 14.31 -2.30 21.35
C MET A 197 13.66 -3.14 22.45
N ASP A 198 13.79 -4.46 22.36
CA ASP A 198 13.36 -5.37 23.43
C ASP A 198 14.45 -5.44 24.51
N GLY A 199 14.36 -4.56 25.50
CA GLY A 199 15.34 -4.52 26.59
C GLY A 199 15.08 -3.39 27.57
N LYS A 200 15.39 -3.61 28.84
CA LYS A 200 15.49 -2.53 29.84
C LYS A 200 16.58 -1.57 29.35
N ASP A 201 16.20 -0.31 29.15
CA ASP A 201 17.03 0.79 28.66
C ASP A 201 17.48 0.70 27.18
N GLY A 202 17.24 1.79 26.43
CA GLY A 202 17.63 1.88 25.03
C GLY A 202 16.56 2.50 24.14
N ILE A 203 16.31 3.80 24.30
CA ILE A 203 16.06 4.63 23.11
C ILE A 203 17.41 4.69 22.42
N GLU A 204 17.47 4.32 21.14
CA GLU A 204 18.69 4.44 20.34
C GLU A 204 19.30 5.84 20.58
N PRO A 205 20.55 5.95 21.10
CA PRO A 205 21.26 7.22 21.04
C PRO A 205 21.41 7.55 19.57
N ALA A 206 21.16 8.80 19.20
CA ALA A 206 21.25 9.23 17.81
C ALA A 206 22.65 8.92 17.27
N SER A 207 22.80 7.81 16.55
CA SER A 207 24.02 7.47 15.86
C SER A 207 24.14 8.46 14.69
N SER A 208 25.19 9.26 14.78
CA SER A 208 25.70 10.09 13.70
C SER A 208 26.32 9.19 12.63
N SER A 209 26.28 9.69 11.40
CA SER A 209 27.08 9.23 10.26
C SER A 209 26.62 7.99 9.51
N ALA A 210 25.57 8.19 8.69
CA ALA A 210 25.52 7.81 7.28
C ALA A 210 24.42 8.66 6.62
N ASN A 211 24.55 8.99 5.34
CA ASN A 211 23.69 9.91 4.60
C ASN A 211 22.19 9.57 4.75
N LYS A 212 21.48 10.22 5.68
CA LYS A 212 20.04 10.01 5.89
C LYS A 212 19.28 10.64 4.72
N PHE A 213 18.40 9.88 4.07
CA PHE A 213 17.66 10.30 2.88
C PHE A 213 16.88 11.60 3.12
N PHE A 214 16.37 11.79 4.35
CA PHE A 214 15.59 12.98 4.70
C PHE A 214 16.41 14.16 5.26
N ASN A 215 17.74 14.04 5.39
CA ASN A 215 18.63 15.11 5.87
C ASN A 215 19.43 15.80 4.77
N LEU A 216 19.23 15.47 3.49
CA LEU A 216 19.90 16.13 2.37
C LEU A 216 19.27 17.51 2.11
N PRO A 217 20.04 18.62 2.18
CA PRO A 217 19.51 19.95 1.91
C PRO A 217 19.47 20.17 0.39
N CYS A 218 18.36 19.83 -0.24
CA CYS A 218 18.07 20.26 -1.61
C CYS A 218 16.83 21.16 -1.63
N PHE A 219 17.04 22.45 -1.38
CA PHE A 219 16.13 23.52 -1.78
C PHE A 219 16.88 24.46 -2.74
N PRO A 220 16.50 24.57 -4.03
CA PRO A 220 16.85 25.74 -4.81
C PRO A 220 15.94 26.90 -4.38
N GLY A 221 16.58 28.05 -4.19
CA GLY A 221 16.09 29.18 -3.41
C GLY A 221 14.97 29.99 -4.02
N LYS A 222 14.36 30.81 -3.17
CA LYS A 222 13.48 31.91 -3.57
C LYS A 222 14.28 32.92 -4.40
N LEU A 223 13.83 33.17 -5.63
CA LEU A 223 14.11 34.42 -6.34
C LEU A 223 13.61 35.59 -5.48
N LYS A 224 14.53 36.48 -5.09
CA LYS A 224 14.18 37.83 -4.63
C LYS A 224 13.95 38.67 -5.89
N ASN A 225 12.73 39.18 -6.06
CA ASN A 225 12.47 40.25 -7.02
C ASN A 225 13.12 41.53 -6.49
N GLY A 226 14.03 42.09 -7.28
CA GLY A 226 14.41 43.51 -7.22
C GLY A 226 13.59 44.29 -8.24
#